data_AF-A0A3D5THM1-F1
#
_entry.id   AF-A0A3D5THM1-F1
#
_cell.length_a   1.000
_cell.length_b   1.000
_cell.length_c   1.000
_cell.angle_alpha   90.00
_cell.angle_beta   90.00
_cell.angle_gamma   90.00
#
_symmetry.space_group_name_H-M   'P 1'
#
loop_
_entity.id
_entity.type
_entity.pdbx_description
1 polymer ?
#
loop_
_entity_poly.entity_id
_entity_poly.type
_entity_poly.pdbx_seq_one_letter_code
_entity_poly.pdbx_strand_id
1 'polypeptide(L)'
;MKNKFADQAPFAPKEKTARPITKRWWFYVLIAVVVIAAINAITGGKKNDKINWDNVELHQRLPVPPSNKGSLYTNTAEELSVHIDKVSDDRYTAYLSECIAKGFTVDADKGTSDYSAYDAEGYFLSLSHIGERLSISLEAPMAINSISWPASALGQQVPAPKSNMGKFNYEYENHFSVYIGDTSKAAFDQYVTDCAAAGFHANYDKGDTYYRADNAAGSHISLTYKGNNVMLVELEAPKGTSGTAPDSEPVTPTPDESDKSDQQENTSGLRSDFKAAMDSYEAFVDEYVAFMEKYNNNPSDIGLIADYASYMRKYADFAKKFEQWENEDLNDDELAYYIEVQTRVNQKLLDVTYN
;
A
#
# COMPACT_ATOMS: atom_id res chain seq x y z
N MET A 1 -22.37 2.32 67.26
CA MET A 1 -21.40 2.34 66.14
C MET A 1 -20.87 0.94 65.98
N LYS A 2 -21.36 0.18 65.00
CA LYS A 2 -21.03 -1.24 64.75
C LYS A 2 -20.65 -1.42 63.28
N ASN A 3 -19.63 -2.24 63.07
CA ASN A 3 -18.97 -2.71 61.85
C ASN A 3 -19.78 -2.75 60.55
N LYS A 4 -19.12 -2.37 59.45
CA LYS A 4 -19.20 -3.07 58.17
C LYS A 4 -17.80 -3.19 57.55
N PHE A 5 -17.24 -4.40 57.64
CA PHE A 5 -16.29 -4.96 56.68
C PHE A 5 -17.09 -5.62 55.54
N ALA A 6 -16.43 -5.81 54.38
CA ALA A 6 -16.90 -6.37 53.10
C ALA A 6 -17.59 -5.30 52.21
N ASP A 7 -17.15 -4.99 50.99
CA ASP A 7 -16.39 -5.75 49.99
C ASP A 7 -15.28 -4.90 49.36
N GLN A 8 -14.03 -5.39 49.38
CA GLN A 8 -13.10 -5.10 48.30
C GLN A 8 -13.43 -6.06 47.16
N ALA A 9 -14.04 -5.53 46.09
CA ALA A 9 -14.14 -6.27 44.84
C ALA A 9 -12.71 -6.56 44.33
N PRO A 10 -12.41 -7.79 43.89
CA PRO A 10 -11.09 -8.14 43.39
C PRO A 10 -10.78 -7.29 42.16
N PHE A 11 -9.55 -6.76 42.09
CA PHE A 11 -8.98 -6.18 40.89
C PHE A 11 -9.13 -7.19 39.74
N ALA A 12 -10.12 -6.98 38.88
CA ALA A 12 -10.16 -7.64 37.61
C ALA A 12 -8.87 -7.24 36.86
N PRO A 13 -8.06 -8.19 36.38
CA PRO A 13 -6.96 -7.84 35.50
C PRO A 13 -7.56 -7.12 34.30
N LYS A 14 -7.08 -5.90 34.01
CA LYS A 14 -7.40 -5.22 32.75
C LYS A 14 -7.02 -6.19 31.64
N GLU A 15 -8.02 -6.75 30.96
CA GLU A 15 -7.78 -7.45 29.69
C GLU A 15 -7.00 -6.49 28.81
N LYS A 16 -5.79 -6.92 28.45
CA LYS A 16 -5.06 -6.30 27.35
C LYS A 16 -5.88 -6.60 26.10
N THR A 17 -6.78 -5.71 25.73
CA THR A 17 -7.31 -5.70 24.37
C THR A 17 -6.10 -5.47 23.46
N ALA A 18 -5.61 -6.55 22.87
CA ALA A 18 -4.66 -6.49 21.78
C ALA A 18 -5.26 -5.51 20.76
N ARG A 19 -4.52 -4.44 20.45
CA ARG A 19 -4.94 -3.49 19.43
C ARG A 19 -5.18 -4.30 18.17
N PRO A 20 -6.35 -4.23 17.50
CA PRO A 20 -6.48 -4.85 16.20
C PRO A 20 -5.46 -4.17 15.31
N ILE A 21 -4.42 -4.92 14.94
CA ILE A 21 -3.47 -4.56 13.90
C ILE A 21 -4.36 -4.14 12.73
N THR A 22 -4.25 -2.88 12.32
CA THR A 22 -5.10 -2.27 11.29
C THR A 22 -5.16 -3.21 10.09
N LYS A 23 -6.35 -3.78 9.86
CA LYS A 23 -6.60 -4.78 8.83
C LYS A 23 -6.12 -4.23 7.49
N ARG A 24 -5.42 -5.07 6.72
CA ARG A 24 -4.79 -4.83 5.39
C ARG A 24 -3.30 -4.43 5.35
N TRP A 25 -2.59 -4.35 6.48
CA TRP A 25 -1.13 -4.12 6.46
C TRP A 25 -0.34 -5.21 5.72
N TRP A 26 -0.81 -6.46 5.76
CA TRP A 26 -0.11 -7.64 5.26
C TRP A 26 -0.04 -7.69 3.72
N PHE A 27 -1.02 -7.11 3.02
CA PHE A 27 -1.05 -7.02 1.55
C PHE A 27 -0.03 -6.00 1.02
N TYR A 28 0.10 -4.85 1.67
CA TYR A 28 1.12 -3.84 1.34
C TYR A 28 2.54 -4.29 1.71
N VAL A 29 2.70 -5.10 2.77
CA VAL A 29 3.98 -5.76 3.09
C VAL A 29 4.40 -6.72 1.97
N LEU A 30 3.46 -7.39 1.31
CA LEU A 30 3.75 -8.27 0.17
C LEU A 30 4.13 -7.52 -1.10
N ILE A 31 3.43 -6.45 -1.44
CA ILE A 31 3.80 -5.59 -2.58
C ILE A 31 5.17 -4.96 -2.33
N ALA A 32 5.45 -4.53 -1.10
CA ALA A 32 6.77 -4.05 -0.71
C ALA A 32 7.84 -5.15 -0.87
N VAL A 33 7.60 -6.40 -0.45
CA VAL A 33 8.57 -7.51 -0.59
C VAL A 33 8.76 -7.97 -2.04
N VAL A 34 7.72 -7.98 -2.87
CA VAL A 34 7.79 -8.38 -4.30
C VAL A 34 8.54 -7.33 -5.13
N VAL A 35 8.38 -6.05 -4.80
CA VAL A 35 9.15 -4.95 -5.40
C VAL A 35 10.60 -4.95 -4.88
N ILE A 36 10.84 -5.24 -3.60
CA ILE A 36 12.20 -5.37 -3.03
C ILE A 36 12.98 -6.55 -3.65
N ALA A 37 12.33 -7.68 -3.91
CA ALA A 37 12.98 -8.83 -4.54
C ALA A 37 13.30 -8.53 -6.02
N ALA A 38 12.33 -8.08 -6.82
CA ALA A 38 12.57 -7.80 -8.24
C ALA A 38 13.62 -6.70 -8.49
N ILE A 39 13.77 -5.72 -7.59
CA ILE A 39 14.75 -4.63 -7.71
C ILE A 39 16.18 -5.08 -7.36
N ASN A 40 16.35 -5.97 -6.38
CA ASN A 40 17.69 -6.52 -6.07
C ASN A 40 18.30 -7.32 -7.25
N ALA A 41 17.50 -7.72 -8.24
CA ALA A 41 17.97 -8.38 -9.46
C ALA A 41 18.48 -7.42 -10.56
N ILE A 42 18.17 -6.12 -10.49
CA ILE A 42 18.54 -5.14 -11.53
C ILE A 42 19.68 -4.23 -11.07
N THR A 43 19.87 -4.05 -9.76
CA THR A 43 21.02 -3.31 -9.22
C THR A 43 21.76 -4.18 -8.21
N GLY A 44 22.74 -4.95 -8.69
CA GLY A 44 23.60 -5.82 -7.88
C GLY A 44 24.39 -5.06 -6.80
N GLY A 45 23.78 -4.85 -5.64
CA GLY A 45 24.45 -4.28 -4.48
C GLY A 45 25.14 -5.37 -3.67
N LYS A 46 26.46 -5.51 -3.80
CA LYS A 46 27.23 -6.25 -2.80
C LYS A 46 27.14 -5.50 -1.47
N LYS A 47 27.19 -6.24 -0.36
CA LYS A 47 27.33 -5.65 0.97
C LYS A 47 28.56 -4.72 1.01
N ASN A 48 28.32 -3.45 1.37
CA ASN A 48 29.29 -2.35 1.48
C ASN A 48 29.81 -1.73 0.18
N ASP A 49 29.00 -1.64 -0.87
CA ASP A 49 29.35 -0.74 -1.97
C ASP A 49 29.29 0.73 -1.50
N LYS A 50 30.32 1.49 -1.87
CA LYS A 50 30.34 2.93 -1.64
C LYS A 50 29.37 3.57 -2.64
N ILE A 51 28.33 4.22 -2.14
CA ILE A 51 27.42 5.03 -2.94
C ILE A 51 28.18 6.26 -3.44
N ASN A 52 28.28 6.41 -4.75
CA ASN A 52 28.73 7.66 -5.36
C ASN A 52 27.53 8.59 -5.52
N TRP A 53 27.38 9.53 -4.59
CA TRP A 53 26.20 10.42 -4.53
C TRP A 53 26.02 11.28 -5.78
N ASP A 54 27.11 11.62 -6.47
CA ASP A 54 27.04 12.43 -7.70
C ASP A 54 26.42 11.68 -8.89
N ASN A 55 26.28 10.34 -8.79
CA ASN A 55 25.64 9.50 -9.80
C ASN A 55 24.21 9.10 -9.42
N VAL A 56 23.70 9.57 -8.28
CA VAL A 56 22.35 9.27 -7.81
C VAL A 56 21.38 10.22 -8.48
N GLU A 57 20.30 9.70 -9.03
CA GLU A 57 19.20 10.48 -9.56
C GLU A 57 18.55 11.29 -8.45
N LEU A 58 18.05 12.48 -8.77
CA LEU A 58 17.46 13.42 -7.81
C LEU A 58 18.43 13.90 -6.69
N HIS A 59 19.72 13.55 -6.72
CA HIS A 59 20.67 13.91 -5.66
C HIS A 59 20.74 15.43 -5.37
N GLN A 60 20.54 16.26 -6.40
CA GLN A 60 20.48 17.72 -6.31
C GLN A 60 19.36 18.23 -5.38
N ARG A 61 18.27 17.46 -5.25
CA ARG A 61 17.11 17.80 -4.41
C ARG A 61 17.35 17.53 -2.93
N LEU A 62 18.35 16.72 -2.59
CA LEU A 62 18.63 16.32 -1.22
C LEU A 62 19.99 16.84 -0.73
N PRO A 63 20.23 16.90 0.58
CA PRO A 63 21.57 17.07 1.10
C PRO A 63 22.40 15.81 0.84
N VAL A 64 23.73 15.94 0.86
CA VAL A 64 24.61 14.77 0.76
C VAL A 64 24.39 13.88 1.99
N PRO A 65 24.09 12.58 1.84
CA PRO A 65 23.87 11.69 2.96
C PRO A 65 25.07 11.66 3.92
N PRO A 66 24.81 11.44 5.21
CA PRO A 66 25.87 11.51 6.21
C PRO A 66 26.97 10.47 5.96
N SER A 67 26.65 9.33 5.35
CA SER A 67 27.55 8.21 5.04
C SER A 67 27.41 7.85 3.56
N ASN A 68 28.47 7.29 2.98
CA ASN A 68 28.44 6.74 1.62
C ASN A 68 28.36 5.20 1.61
N LYS A 69 28.09 4.58 2.75
CA LYS A 69 27.92 3.12 2.83
C LYS A 69 26.44 2.80 2.84
N GLY A 70 26.02 1.86 2.00
CA GLY A 70 24.65 1.41 2.00
C GLY A 70 24.27 0.78 0.67
N SER A 71 22.99 0.88 0.33
CA SER A 71 22.41 0.23 -0.84
C SER A 71 21.44 1.17 -1.53
N LEU A 72 21.61 1.34 -2.84
CA LEU A 72 20.69 2.06 -3.71
C LEU A 72 19.73 1.05 -4.33
N TYR A 73 18.42 1.28 -4.21
CA TYR A 73 17.37 0.37 -4.68
C TYR A 73 16.70 0.93 -5.93
N THR A 74 16.00 2.04 -5.79
CA THR A 74 15.38 2.75 -6.92
C THR A 74 16.23 3.98 -7.22
N ASN A 75 16.57 4.19 -8.49
CA ASN A 75 17.38 5.33 -8.92
C ASN A 75 16.92 5.83 -10.29
N THR A 76 15.82 6.58 -10.29
CA THR A 76 15.21 7.12 -11.50
C THR A 76 14.93 8.62 -11.32
N ALA A 77 14.61 9.30 -12.42
CA ALA A 77 14.21 10.70 -12.35
C ALA A 77 12.85 10.92 -11.65
N GLU A 78 12.10 9.86 -11.37
CA GLU A 78 10.77 9.91 -10.74
C GLU A 78 10.79 9.41 -9.30
N GLU A 79 11.68 8.49 -8.97
CA GLU A 79 11.75 7.85 -7.67
C GLU A 79 13.20 7.50 -7.33
N LEU A 80 13.60 7.86 -6.11
CA LEU A 80 14.84 7.48 -5.47
C LEU A 80 14.52 6.74 -4.17
N SER A 81 15.10 5.56 -3.98
CA SER A 81 15.06 4.81 -2.72
C SER A 81 16.46 4.30 -2.38
N VAL A 82 16.99 4.74 -1.23
CA VAL A 82 18.35 4.44 -0.80
C VAL A 82 18.42 4.19 0.70
N HIS A 83 19.19 3.18 1.09
CA HIS A 83 19.60 2.96 2.48
C HIS A 83 21.02 3.44 2.67
N ILE A 84 21.23 4.14 3.78
CA ILE A 84 22.50 4.67 4.22
C ILE A 84 22.81 4.06 5.59
N ASP A 85 23.86 3.25 5.65
CA ASP A 85 24.32 2.59 6.86
C ASP A 85 25.35 3.44 7.61
N LYS A 86 25.53 3.10 8.89
CA LYS A 86 26.44 3.77 9.84
C LYS A 86 26.03 5.22 10.08
N VAL A 87 24.74 5.46 10.28
CA VAL A 87 24.17 6.76 10.61
C VAL A 87 23.70 6.73 12.06
N SER A 88 24.38 7.47 12.93
CA SER A 88 23.94 7.65 14.33
C SER A 88 22.78 8.64 14.42
N ASP A 89 22.06 8.64 15.54
CA ASP A 89 20.94 9.56 15.83
C ASP A 89 21.31 11.04 15.61
N ASP A 90 22.49 11.47 16.09
CA ASP A 90 22.97 12.84 15.89
C ASP A 90 23.17 13.19 14.41
N ARG A 91 23.65 12.24 13.62
CA ARG A 91 23.90 12.42 12.18
C ARG A 91 22.60 12.40 11.39
N TYR A 92 21.65 11.56 11.78
CA TYR A 92 20.29 11.62 11.24
C TYR A 92 19.62 12.96 11.56
N THR A 93 19.71 13.43 12.81
CA THR A 93 19.12 14.71 13.23
C THR A 93 19.68 15.90 12.45
N ALA A 94 21.00 15.90 12.21
CA ALA A 94 21.64 16.90 11.35
C ALA A 94 21.14 16.81 9.90
N TYR A 95 21.11 15.61 9.32
CA TYR A 95 20.63 15.38 7.96
C TYR A 95 19.16 15.81 7.77
N LEU A 96 18.29 15.46 8.72
CA LEU A 96 16.89 15.90 8.74
C LEU A 96 16.78 17.43 8.74
N SER A 97 17.62 18.11 9.54
CA SER A 97 17.63 19.58 9.58
C SER A 97 18.03 20.20 8.24
N GLU A 98 18.97 19.57 7.53
CA GLU A 98 19.36 19.99 6.17
C GLU A 98 18.25 19.73 5.15
N CYS A 99 17.53 18.60 5.24
CA CYS A 99 16.35 18.34 4.40
C CYS A 99 15.26 19.41 4.61
N ILE A 100 14.97 19.75 5.87
CA ILE A 100 14.03 20.83 6.21
C ILE A 100 14.51 22.17 5.62
N ALA A 101 15.80 22.49 5.73
CA ALA A 101 16.38 23.70 5.16
C ALA A 101 16.33 23.74 3.62
N LYS A 102 16.27 22.57 2.96
CA LYS A 102 16.04 22.45 1.52
C LYS A 102 14.58 22.63 1.09
N GLY A 103 13.65 22.76 2.04
CA GLY A 103 12.27 23.14 1.77
C GLY A 103 11.25 22.03 1.98
N PHE A 104 11.65 20.82 2.38
CA PHE A 104 10.75 19.72 2.73
C PHE A 104 10.01 20.02 4.04
N THR A 105 8.94 20.81 3.94
CA THR A 105 8.21 21.41 5.07
C THR A 105 6.70 21.42 4.88
N VAL A 106 6.21 21.15 3.66
CA VAL A 106 4.78 21.13 3.33
C VAL A 106 4.19 19.82 3.81
N ASP A 107 3.06 19.90 4.53
CA ASP A 107 2.37 18.76 5.16
C ASP A 107 3.33 17.81 5.91
N ALA A 108 4.27 18.41 6.64
CA ALA A 108 5.27 17.66 7.37
C ALA A 108 4.66 16.80 8.49
N ASP A 109 4.97 15.51 8.47
CA ASP A 109 4.72 14.59 9.57
C ASP A 109 6.06 14.14 10.17
N LYS A 110 6.13 14.16 11.50
CA LYS A 110 7.34 13.86 12.25
C LYS A 110 7.04 12.90 13.38
N GLY A 111 7.49 11.66 13.20
CA GLY A 111 7.52 10.64 14.23
C GLY A 111 8.77 10.69 15.10
N THR A 112 8.99 9.59 15.83
CA THR A 112 10.18 9.44 16.69
C THR A 112 11.43 9.09 15.88
N SER A 113 11.25 8.26 14.87
CA SER A 113 12.29 7.69 14.02
C SER A 113 12.10 8.01 12.54
N ASP A 114 11.08 8.80 12.22
CA ASP A 114 10.61 9.00 10.86
C ASP A 114 10.21 10.45 10.63
N TYR A 115 10.31 10.87 9.38
CA TYR A 115 9.91 12.18 8.92
C TYR A 115 9.43 12.09 7.48
N SER A 116 8.32 12.72 7.17
CA SER A 116 7.91 12.90 5.78
C SER A 116 7.39 14.29 5.53
N ALA A 117 7.64 14.82 4.34
CA ALA A 117 7.15 16.13 3.94
C ALA A 117 7.27 16.32 2.43
N TYR A 118 6.46 17.22 1.89
CA TYR A 118 6.63 17.73 0.54
C TYR A 118 7.51 18.98 0.53
N ASP A 119 8.18 19.24 -0.59
CA ASP A 119 8.69 20.57 -0.91
C ASP A 119 7.65 21.41 -1.67
N ALA A 120 7.98 22.66 -1.98
CA ALA A 120 7.08 23.57 -2.69
C ALA A 120 6.85 23.20 -4.18
N GLU A 121 7.71 22.35 -4.74
CA GLU A 121 7.57 21.83 -6.11
C GLU A 121 6.77 20.51 -6.13
N GLY A 122 6.45 19.96 -4.96
CA GLY A 122 5.64 18.77 -4.77
C GLY A 122 6.42 17.46 -4.73
N TYR A 123 7.74 17.50 -4.61
CA TYR A 123 8.54 16.30 -4.32
C TYR A 123 8.24 15.81 -2.92
N PHE A 124 8.02 14.52 -2.75
CA PHE A 124 7.74 13.91 -1.46
C PHE A 124 8.99 13.22 -0.90
N LEU A 125 9.47 13.70 0.24
CA LEU A 125 10.55 13.07 1.00
C LEU A 125 9.96 12.21 2.12
N SER A 126 10.46 10.99 2.26
CA SER A 126 10.23 10.13 3.41
C SER A 126 11.56 9.60 3.96
N LEU A 127 11.77 9.79 5.26
CA LEU A 127 12.94 9.36 6.00
C LEU A 127 12.52 8.39 7.10
N SER A 128 13.28 7.31 7.27
CA SER A 128 13.16 6.41 8.42
C SER A 128 14.55 6.08 8.96
N HIS A 129 14.74 6.18 10.27
CA HIS A 129 16.00 5.96 10.94
C HIS A 129 15.84 4.92 12.05
N ILE A 130 16.40 3.73 11.84
CA ILE A 130 16.29 2.60 12.76
C ILE A 130 17.69 2.05 13.04
N GLY A 131 18.12 2.15 14.30
CA GLY A 131 19.47 1.79 14.70
C GLY A 131 20.50 2.64 13.96
N GLU A 132 21.39 2.01 13.20
CA GLU A 132 22.40 2.72 12.40
C GLU A 132 22.01 2.89 10.92
N ARG A 133 20.76 2.58 10.55
CA ARG A 133 20.28 2.65 9.17
C ARG A 133 19.34 3.82 8.97
N LEU A 134 19.66 4.66 7.99
CA LEU A 134 18.79 5.71 7.46
C LEU A 134 18.26 5.26 6.09
N SER A 135 16.95 5.10 5.98
CA SER A 135 16.23 4.94 4.72
C SER A 135 15.76 6.30 4.21
N ILE A 136 16.02 6.58 2.95
CA ILE A 136 15.64 7.82 2.27
C ILE A 136 14.84 7.43 1.03
N SER A 137 13.59 7.88 0.96
CA SER A 137 12.75 7.84 -0.25
C SER A 137 12.48 9.26 -0.72
N LEU A 138 12.61 9.51 -2.03
CA LEU A 138 12.22 10.76 -2.66
C LEU A 138 11.44 10.45 -3.93
N GLU A 139 10.21 10.96 -3.99
CA GLU A 139 9.31 10.79 -5.13
C GLU A 139 9.09 12.15 -5.81
N ALA A 140 9.16 12.15 -7.14
CA ALA A 140 8.83 13.31 -7.97
C ALA A 140 7.32 13.62 -7.89
N PRO A 141 6.92 14.89 -8.10
CA PRO A 141 5.52 15.26 -8.08
C PRO A 141 4.73 14.47 -9.14
N MET A 142 3.56 13.98 -8.74
CA MET A 142 2.65 13.30 -9.64
C MET A 142 2.22 14.25 -10.77
N ALA A 143 2.31 13.77 -12.01
CA ALA A 143 1.78 14.47 -13.17
C ALA A 143 0.24 14.52 -13.12
N ILE A 144 -0.30 15.70 -12.85
CA ILE A 144 -1.74 15.99 -12.83
C ILE A 144 -2.12 16.82 -14.07
N ASN A 145 -3.20 16.46 -14.75
CA ASN A 145 -3.67 17.12 -15.97
C ASN A 145 -5.14 17.52 -15.83
N SER A 146 -5.68 18.31 -16.78
CA SER A 146 -7.12 18.55 -16.80
C SER A 146 -7.88 17.25 -17.11
N ILE A 147 -8.96 16.99 -16.36
CA ILE A 147 -9.86 15.85 -16.56
C ILE A 147 -11.31 16.31 -16.72
N SER A 148 -12.16 15.41 -17.21
CA SER A 148 -13.61 15.52 -17.08
C SER A 148 -14.07 14.59 -15.96
N TRP A 149 -15.03 15.04 -15.13
CA TRP A 149 -15.59 14.18 -14.09
C TRP A 149 -16.38 13.01 -14.71
N PRO A 150 -16.35 11.79 -14.14
CA PRO A 150 -17.05 10.65 -14.71
C PRO A 150 -18.54 10.92 -14.90
N ALA A 151 -19.02 10.74 -16.13
CA ALA A 151 -20.43 10.91 -16.48
C ALA A 151 -21.26 9.64 -16.24
N SER A 152 -20.64 8.55 -15.76
CA SER A 152 -21.28 7.28 -15.45
C SER A 152 -22.36 7.46 -14.37
N ALA A 153 -23.30 6.51 -14.31
CA ALA A 153 -24.33 6.51 -13.27
C ALA A 153 -23.73 6.53 -11.86
N LEU A 154 -22.56 5.90 -11.66
CA LEU A 154 -21.81 5.92 -10.41
C LEU A 154 -21.17 7.30 -10.15
N GLY A 155 -20.52 7.89 -11.16
CA GLY A 155 -19.90 9.22 -11.06
C GLY A 155 -20.89 10.35 -10.73
N GLN A 156 -22.14 10.20 -11.16
CA GLN A 156 -23.23 11.14 -10.85
C GLN A 156 -23.79 11.01 -9.42
N GLN A 157 -23.42 9.97 -8.65
CA GLN A 157 -23.88 9.82 -7.26
C GLN A 157 -23.18 10.78 -6.29
N VAL A 158 -22.05 11.37 -6.71
CA VAL A 158 -21.29 12.35 -5.93
C VAL A 158 -21.13 13.64 -6.74
N PRO A 159 -21.04 14.80 -6.06
CA PRO A 159 -20.77 16.06 -6.76
C PRO A 159 -19.38 15.99 -7.43
N ALA A 160 -19.20 16.71 -8.53
CA ALA A 160 -17.86 16.91 -9.07
C ALA A 160 -17.01 17.76 -8.10
N PRO A 161 -15.73 17.42 -7.86
CA PRO A 161 -14.83 18.27 -7.10
C PRO A 161 -14.71 19.66 -7.72
N LYS A 162 -14.34 20.65 -6.89
CA LYS A 162 -14.16 22.04 -7.35
C LYS A 162 -13.04 22.17 -8.39
N SER A 163 -11.98 21.37 -8.24
CA SER A 163 -10.87 21.30 -9.19
C SER A 163 -11.18 20.29 -10.29
N ASN A 164 -10.83 20.64 -11.52
CA ASN A 164 -10.86 19.75 -12.67
C ASN A 164 -9.46 19.21 -13.02
N MET A 165 -8.47 19.44 -12.17
CA MET A 165 -7.12 18.91 -12.32
C MET A 165 -7.06 17.55 -11.66
N GLY A 166 -6.77 16.49 -12.41
CA GLY A 166 -6.67 15.15 -11.86
C GLY A 166 -5.84 14.16 -12.68
N LYS A 167 -5.78 12.94 -12.16
CA LYS A 167 -5.17 11.76 -12.81
C LYS A 167 -5.98 10.53 -12.40
N PHE A 168 -6.59 9.87 -13.36
CA PHE A 168 -7.21 8.58 -13.12
C PHE A 168 -6.15 7.51 -12.91
N ASN A 169 -6.34 6.69 -11.88
CA ASN A 169 -5.70 5.38 -11.80
C ASN A 169 -6.44 4.39 -12.70
N TYR A 170 -7.77 4.42 -12.64
CA TYR A 170 -8.67 3.65 -13.49
C TYR A 170 -10.09 4.24 -13.45
N GLU A 171 -10.86 3.99 -14.50
CA GLU A 171 -12.26 4.37 -14.61
C GLU A 171 -13.05 3.26 -15.30
N TYR A 172 -14.02 2.71 -14.58
CA TYR A 172 -14.98 1.72 -15.07
C TYR A 172 -16.40 2.15 -14.68
N GLU A 173 -17.41 1.53 -15.29
CA GLU A 173 -18.80 1.90 -15.02
C GLU A 173 -19.22 1.68 -13.55
N ASN A 174 -18.65 0.65 -12.91
CA ASN A 174 -18.98 0.22 -11.56
C ASN A 174 -17.93 0.56 -10.51
N HIS A 175 -16.78 1.13 -10.88
CA HIS A 175 -15.79 1.65 -9.93
C HIS A 175 -14.79 2.59 -10.62
N PHE A 176 -14.28 3.57 -9.89
CA PHE A 176 -13.18 4.41 -10.38
C PHE A 176 -12.30 4.90 -9.23
N SER A 177 -11.07 5.27 -9.58
CA SER A 177 -10.08 5.84 -8.67
C SER A 177 -9.39 7.01 -9.37
N VAL A 178 -9.47 8.19 -8.77
CA VAL A 178 -8.96 9.44 -9.37
C VAL A 178 -8.31 10.34 -8.33
N TYR A 179 -7.09 10.78 -8.61
CA TYR A 179 -6.46 11.86 -7.89
C TYR A 179 -6.97 13.21 -8.41
N ILE A 180 -7.24 14.14 -7.51
CA ILE A 180 -7.70 15.49 -7.77
C ILE A 180 -6.70 16.45 -7.15
N GLY A 181 -5.97 17.18 -8.00
CA GLY A 181 -5.03 18.23 -7.61
C GLY A 181 -5.74 19.53 -7.26
N ASP A 182 -4.96 20.52 -6.83
CA ASP A 182 -5.45 21.84 -6.38
C ASP A 182 -6.57 21.76 -5.32
N THR A 183 -6.57 20.70 -4.54
CA THR A 183 -7.53 20.43 -3.47
C THR A 183 -6.86 20.68 -2.13
N SER A 184 -7.00 21.89 -1.58
CA SER A 184 -6.50 22.16 -0.21
C SER A 184 -7.20 21.29 0.83
N LYS A 185 -6.61 21.17 2.03
CA LYS A 185 -7.25 20.42 3.13
C LYS A 185 -8.67 20.90 3.44
N ALA A 186 -8.91 22.22 3.38
CA ALA A 186 -10.24 22.78 3.57
C ALA A 186 -11.20 22.43 2.41
N ALA A 187 -10.70 22.36 1.17
CA ALA A 187 -11.49 21.92 0.03
C ALA A 187 -11.83 20.42 0.11
N PHE A 188 -10.89 19.60 0.60
CA PHE A 188 -11.14 18.20 0.93
C PHE A 188 -12.24 18.05 1.99
N ASP A 189 -12.14 18.77 3.10
CA ASP A 189 -13.14 18.71 4.19
C ASP A 189 -14.54 19.15 3.74
N GLN A 190 -14.58 20.14 2.83
CA GLN A 190 -15.83 20.55 2.18
C GLN A 190 -16.36 19.45 1.26
N TYR A 191 -15.51 18.84 0.43
CA TYR A 191 -15.92 17.77 -0.47
C TYR A 191 -16.45 16.54 0.28
N VAL A 192 -15.84 16.18 1.42
CA VAL A 192 -16.37 15.16 2.35
C VAL A 192 -17.80 15.51 2.79
N THR A 193 -18.03 16.78 3.16
CA THR A 193 -19.36 17.27 3.57
C THR A 193 -20.37 17.18 2.42
N ASP A 194 -19.95 17.54 1.21
CA ASP A 194 -20.80 17.52 0.02
C ASP A 194 -21.16 16.07 -0.38
N CYS A 195 -20.22 15.13 -0.31
CA CYS A 195 -20.47 13.70 -0.54
C CYS A 195 -21.40 13.10 0.51
N ALA A 196 -21.25 13.47 1.79
CA ALA A 196 -22.16 13.04 2.84
C ALA A 196 -23.58 13.58 2.62
N ALA A 197 -23.71 14.84 2.18
CA ALA A 197 -24.99 15.44 1.80
C ALA A 197 -25.60 14.78 0.55
N ALA A 198 -24.77 14.23 -0.35
CA ALA A 198 -25.19 13.43 -1.51
C ALA A 198 -25.65 12.01 -1.15
N GLY A 199 -25.58 11.62 0.13
CA GLY A 199 -26.13 10.36 0.64
C GLY A 199 -25.11 9.33 1.10
N PHE A 200 -23.80 9.62 0.98
CA PHE A 200 -22.73 8.74 1.49
C PHE A 200 -22.46 9.03 2.96
N HIS A 201 -23.35 8.57 3.85
CA HIS A 201 -23.25 8.82 5.28
C HIS A 201 -23.52 7.57 6.15
N ALA A 202 -23.78 6.41 5.54
CA ALA A 202 -23.96 5.16 6.26
C ALA A 202 -22.59 4.50 6.54
N ASN A 203 -22.50 3.78 7.65
CA ASN A 203 -21.30 3.01 8.07
C ASN A 203 -19.98 3.79 7.98
N TYR A 204 -20.01 5.10 8.26
CA TYR A 204 -18.85 5.92 7.97
C TYR A 204 -17.68 5.66 8.94
N ASP A 205 -16.48 5.75 8.39
CA ASP A 205 -15.21 5.80 9.12
C ASP A 205 -14.48 7.06 8.68
N LYS A 206 -14.04 7.88 9.63
CA LYS A 206 -13.45 9.20 9.38
C LYS A 206 -12.24 9.43 10.27
N GLY A 207 -11.16 9.87 9.65
CA GLY A 207 -10.00 10.45 10.32
C GLY A 207 -9.71 11.85 9.82
N ASP A 208 -8.55 12.38 10.20
CA ASP A 208 -8.13 13.72 9.78
C ASP A 208 -7.89 13.82 8.27
N THR A 209 -7.40 12.74 7.67
CA THR A 209 -7.01 12.67 6.25
C THR A 209 -7.86 11.72 5.43
N TYR A 210 -8.91 11.12 5.99
CA TYR A 210 -9.73 10.17 5.24
C TYR A 210 -11.21 10.20 5.65
N TYR A 211 -12.06 9.81 4.71
CA TYR A 211 -13.48 9.57 4.92
C TYR A 211 -13.93 8.39 4.06
N ARG A 212 -14.61 7.43 4.68
CA ARG A 212 -15.20 6.28 4.00
C ARG A 212 -16.65 6.18 4.42
N ALA A 213 -17.55 5.88 3.49
CA ALA A 213 -18.97 5.72 3.80
C ALA A 213 -19.69 4.94 2.70
N ASP A 214 -20.88 4.46 3.03
CA ASP A 214 -21.80 3.86 2.08
C ASP A 214 -23.00 4.80 1.85
N ASN A 215 -23.64 4.67 0.69
CA ASN A 215 -24.95 5.24 0.46
C ASN A 215 -26.06 4.19 0.62
N ALA A 216 -27.34 4.63 0.57
CA ALA A 216 -28.49 3.75 0.74
C ALA A 216 -28.62 2.66 -0.34
N ALA A 217 -28.01 2.86 -1.52
CA ALA A 217 -27.98 1.87 -2.59
C ALA A 217 -26.88 0.81 -2.39
N GLY A 218 -26.00 0.98 -1.39
CA GLY A 218 -24.86 0.09 -1.12
C GLY A 218 -23.61 0.41 -1.93
N SER A 219 -23.56 1.59 -2.59
CA SER A 219 -22.31 2.07 -3.21
C SER A 219 -21.39 2.61 -2.13
N HIS A 220 -20.09 2.38 -2.29
CA HIS A 220 -19.05 2.77 -1.35
C HIS A 220 -18.26 3.96 -1.88
N ILE A 221 -17.90 4.89 -0.98
CA ILE A 221 -16.95 5.97 -1.24
C ILE A 221 -15.76 5.86 -0.29
N SER A 222 -14.55 6.07 -0.83
CA SER A 222 -13.32 6.26 -0.08
C SER A 222 -12.65 7.56 -0.55
N LEU A 223 -12.50 8.51 0.36
CA LEU A 223 -11.84 9.79 0.17
C LEU A 223 -10.58 9.84 1.01
N THR A 224 -9.45 10.17 0.42
CA THR A 224 -8.17 10.32 1.15
C THR A 224 -7.46 11.62 0.75
N TYR A 225 -7.11 12.44 1.73
CA TYR A 225 -6.20 13.57 1.54
C TYR A 225 -4.75 13.06 1.54
N LYS A 226 -4.07 13.20 0.40
CA LYS A 226 -2.71 12.69 0.20
C LYS A 226 -1.64 13.68 0.68
N GLY A 227 -2.00 14.93 0.97
CA GLY A 227 -1.06 16.02 1.15
C GLY A 227 -0.74 16.73 -0.18
N ASN A 228 -0.01 17.83 -0.10
CA ASN A 228 0.36 18.69 -1.21
C ASN A 228 -0.83 19.11 -2.10
N ASN A 229 -1.96 19.43 -1.45
CA ASN A 229 -3.20 19.78 -2.14
C ASN A 229 -3.75 18.69 -3.08
N VAL A 230 -3.53 17.42 -2.77
CA VAL A 230 -4.08 16.30 -3.55
C VAL A 230 -5.08 15.49 -2.72
N MET A 231 -6.23 15.21 -3.32
CA MET A 231 -7.24 14.29 -2.81
C MET A 231 -7.33 13.07 -3.73
N LEU A 232 -7.45 11.87 -3.16
CA LEU A 232 -7.85 10.65 -3.87
C LEU A 232 -9.35 10.43 -3.65
N VAL A 233 -10.09 10.21 -4.73
CA VAL A 233 -11.51 9.84 -4.72
C VAL A 233 -11.65 8.46 -5.34
N GLU A 234 -12.25 7.55 -4.58
CA GLU A 234 -12.57 6.20 -5.00
C GLU A 234 -14.05 5.94 -4.77
N LEU A 235 -14.73 5.45 -5.80
CA LEU A 235 -16.12 5.02 -5.72
C LEU A 235 -16.24 3.59 -6.24
N GLU A 236 -17.07 2.80 -5.59
CA GLU A 236 -17.41 1.44 -5.98
C GLU A 236 -18.94 1.25 -5.91
N ALA A 237 -19.51 0.65 -6.94
CA ALA A 237 -20.92 0.27 -6.95
C ALA A 237 -21.15 -0.96 -6.04
N PRO A 238 -22.40 -1.28 -5.68
CA PRO A 238 -22.69 -2.40 -4.79
C PRO A 238 -22.26 -3.73 -5.43
N LYS A 239 -21.77 -4.67 -4.60
CA LYS A 239 -21.41 -6.02 -5.07
C LYS A 239 -22.62 -6.68 -5.75
N GLY A 240 -22.49 -6.99 -7.04
CA GLY A 240 -23.55 -7.58 -7.88
C GLY A 240 -23.94 -6.73 -9.10
N THR A 241 -23.52 -5.47 -9.20
CA THR A 241 -23.73 -4.62 -10.38
C THR A 241 -22.60 -4.74 -11.40
N SER A 242 -22.23 -5.97 -11.78
CA SER A 242 -21.45 -6.18 -13.00
C SER A 242 -22.42 -6.08 -14.18
N GLY A 243 -22.33 -4.99 -14.94
CA GLY A 243 -23.16 -4.72 -16.10
C GLY A 243 -23.15 -5.90 -17.09
N THR A 244 -24.29 -6.57 -17.17
CA THR A 244 -24.68 -7.28 -18.40
C THR A 244 -25.48 -6.27 -19.21
N ALA A 245 -25.01 -5.95 -20.42
CA ALA A 245 -25.73 -5.06 -21.34
C ALA A 245 -27.16 -5.59 -21.61
N PRO A 246 -28.16 -4.70 -21.79
CA PRO A 246 -29.52 -5.11 -22.07
C PRO A 246 -29.65 -5.53 -23.54
N ASP A 247 -29.82 -6.82 -23.80
CA ASP A 247 -30.47 -7.28 -25.04
C ASP A 247 -31.90 -7.73 -24.71
N SER A 248 -32.84 -7.30 -25.54
CA SER A 248 -34.27 -7.43 -25.31
C SER A 248 -34.83 -8.72 -25.92
N GLU A 249 -35.73 -9.36 -25.16
CA GLU A 249 -36.76 -10.37 -25.50
C GLU A 249 -36.38 -11.87 -25.64
N PRO A 250 -37.33 -12.82 -25.40
CA PRO A 250 -38.50 -12.80 -24.50
C PRO A 250 -38.61 -14.06 -23.58
N VAL A 251 -39.37 -13.88 -22.50
CA VAL A 251 -39.94 -14.84 -21.53
C VAL A 251 -40.14 -16.30 -21.97
N THR A 252 -39.78 -17.23 -21.06
CA THR A 252 -40.55 -18.46 -20.78
C THR A 252 -40.40 -18.85 -19.29
N PRO A 253 -41.43 -19.46 -18.65
CA PRO A 253 -41.73 -19.31 -17.23
C PRO A 253 -41.08 -20.35 -16.28
N THR A 254 -41.11 -19.97 -15.00
CA THR A 254 -40.84 -20.64 -13.70
C THR A 254 -41.18 -22.16 -13.61
N PRO A 255 -40.64 -22.94 -12.62
CA PRO A 255 -40.86 -22.69 -11.17
C PRO A 255 -39.70 -22.96 -10.19
N ASP A 256 -39.69 -22.14 -9.14
CA ASP A 256 -39.29 -22.37 -7.73
C ASP A 256 -38.27 -23.47 -7.41
N GLU A 257 -37.15 -23.05 -6.81
CA GLU A 257 -36.68 -23.73 -5.60
C GLU A 257 -36.36 -22.71 -4.52
N SER A 258 -37.10 -22.87 -3.43
CA SER A 258 -37.05 -22.10 -2.19
C SER A 258 -35.71 -22.25 -1.47
N ASP A 259 -35.39 -21.24 -0.66
CA ASP A 259 -34.56 -21.31 0.55
C ASP A 259 -33.21 -22.03 0.46
N LYS A 260 -32.14 -21.23 0.40
CA LYS A 260 -31.01 -21.41 1.32
C LYS A 260 -30.43 -20.08 1.74
N SER A 261 -30.70 -19.76 3.00
CA SER A 261 -29.81 -18.94 3.81
C SER A 261 -28.48 -19.70 3.94
N ASP A 262 -27.37 -19.14 3.49
CA ASP A 262 -26.02 -19.55 3.88
C ASP A 262 -25.35 -18.29 4.43
N GLN A 263 -25.45 -18.03 5.73
CA GLN A 263 -24.45 -18.46 6.70
C GLN A 263 -23.04 -18.14 6.24
N GLN A 264 -22.54 -17.01 6.75
CA GLN A 264 -21.13 -16.78 6.96
C GLN A 264 -20.58 -17.92 7.84
N GLU A 265 -20.11 -19.00 7.20
CA GLU A 265 -19.28 -19.97 7.89
C GLU A 265 -17.95 -19.28 8.23
N ASN A 266 -17.74 -19.03 9.52
CA ASN A 266 -16.41 -19.12 10.08
C ASN A 266 -15.92 -20.55 9.81
N THR A 267 -15.29 -20.77 8.66
CA THR A 267 -14.55 -22.00 8.41
C THR A 267 -13.35 -21.98 9.36
N SER A 268 -13.45 -22.73 10.47
CA SER A 268 -12.28 -22.99 11.31
C SER A 268 -11.29 -23.83 10.49
N GLY A 269 -10.10 -23.30 10.23
CA GLY A 269 -9.07 -24.00 9.46
C GLY A 269 -8.46 -23.15 8.33
N LEU A 270 -7.28 -23.55 7.90
CA LEU A 270 -6.58 -22.98 6.76
C LEU A 270 -7.34 -23.27 5.46
N ARG A 271 -7.92 -22.24 4.81
CA ARG A 271 -8.58 -22.42 3.51
C ARG A 271 -7.56 -22.87 2.46
N SER A 272 -7.94 -23.84 1.62
CA SER A 272 -7.03 -24.51 0.68
C SER A 272 -6.57 -23.60 -0.45
N ASP A 273 -7.41 -22.66 -0.86
CA ASP A 273 -7.13 -21.58 -1.80
C ASP A 273 -6.17 -20.54 -1.20
N PHE A 274 -6.29 -20.19 0.09
CA PHE A 274 -5.34 -19.31 0.77
C PHE A 274 -3.96 -19.96 0.83
N LYS A 275 -3.94 -21.24 1.21
CA LYS A 275 -2.71 -22.04 1.18
C LYS A 275 -2.09 -22.05 -0.21
N ALA A 276 -2.89 -22.27 -1.26
CA ALA A 276 -2.41 -22.28 -2.63
C ALA A 276 -1.85 -20.91 -3.08
N ALA A 277 -2.44 -19.80 -2.63
CA ALA A 277 -1.92 -18.46 -2.90
C ALA A 277 -0.57 -18.23 -2.22
N MET A 278 -0.42 -18.62 -0.95
CA MET A 278 0.84 -18.53 -0.22
C MET A 278 1.92 -19.47 -0.80
N ASP A 279 1.55 -20.70 -1.20
CA ASP A 279 2.47 -21.64 -1.83
C ASP A 279 2.94 -21.10 -3.20
N SER A 280 2.06 -20.44 -3.96
CA SER A 280 2.40 -19.78 -5.22
C SER A 280 3.33 -18.58 -5.01
N TYR A 281 3.16 -17.85 -3.90
CA TYR A 281 4.08 -16.78 -3.48
C TYR A 281 5.46 -17.34 -3.13
N GLU A 282 5.52 -18.40 -2.31
CA GLU A 282 6.79 -19.03 -1.94
C GLU A 282 7.51 -19.64 -3.16
N ALA A 283 6.79 -20.26 -4.09
CA ALA A 283 7.35 -20.79 -5.33
C ALA A 283 7.84 -19.68 -6.29
N PHE A 284 7.18 -18.53 -6.29
CA PHE A 284 7.66 -17.34 -7.01
C PHE A 284 8.99 -16.85 -6.42
N VAL A 285 9.12 -16.82 -5.10
CA VAL A 285 10.37 -16.47 -4.40
C VAL A 285 11.47 -17.51 -4.65
N ASP A 286 11.16 -18.81 -4.71
CA ASP A 286 12.16 -19.85 -5.04
C ASP A 286 12.79 -19.64 -6.42
N GLU A 287 11.97 -19.24 -7.39
CA GLU A 287 12.43 -18.96 -8.76
C GLU A 287 13.22 -17.67 -8.84
N TYR A 288 12.84 -16.66 -8.05
CA TYR A 288 13.65 -15.48 -7.85
C TYR A 288 15.04 -15.84 -7.28
N VAL A 289 15.09 -16.67 -6.24
CA VAL A 289 16.34 -17.14 -5.61
C VAL A 289 17.21 -17.88 -6.62
N ALA A 290 16.64 -18.84 -7.36
CA ALA A 290 17.36 -19.60 -8.38
C ALA A 290 17.88 -18.71 -9.52
N PHE A 291 17.07 -17.73 -9.95
CA PHE A 291 17.49 -16.73 -10.93
C PHE A 291 18.68 -15.90 -10.41
N MET A 292 18.61 -15.44 -9.16
CA MET A 292 19.66 -14.64 -8.54
C MET A 292 20.97 -15.42 -8.34
N GLU A 293 20.91 -16.69 -7.95
CA GLU A 293 22.09 -17.56 -7.88
C GLU A 293 22.77 -17.69 -9.25
N LYS A 294 21.97 -17.91 -10.31
CA LYS A 294 22.49 -18.01 -11.68
C LYS A 294 23.08 -16.70 -12.17
N TYR A 295 22.40 -15.59 -11.91
CA TYR A 295 22.86 -14.24 -12.23
C TYR A 295 24.18 -13.88 -11.53
N ASN A 296 24.27 -14.15 -10.21
CA ASN A 296 25.48 -13.87 -9.41
C ASN A 296 26.69 -14.68 -9.90
N ASN A 297 26.46 -15.92 -10.34
CA ASN A 297 27.51 -16.78 -10.88
C ASN A 297 27.99 -16.34 -12.27
N ASN A 298 27.09 -15.89 -13.15
CA ASN A 298 27.44 -15.40 -14.49
C ASN A 298 26.42 -14.38 -15.03
N PRO A 299 26.63 -13.08 -14.78
CA PRO A 299 25.66 -12.04 -15.15
C PRO A 299 25.57 -11.81 -16.67
N SER A 300 26.51 -12.36 -17.45
CA SER A 300 26.53 -12.28 -18.91
C SER A 300 25.96 -13.52 -19.59
N ASP A 301 25.32 -14.44 -18.84
CA ASP A 301 24.70 -15.63 -19.41
C ASP A 301 23.47 -15.26 -20.26
N ILE A 302 23.52 -15.60 -21.55
CA ILE A 302 22.44 -15.36 -22.52
C ILE A 302 21.15 -16.10 -22.13
N GLY A 303 21.27 -17.19 -21.35
CA GLY A 303 20.12 -17.91 -20.79
C GLY A 303 19.27 -17.10 -19.81
N LEU A 304 19.82 -16.05 -19.19
CA LEU A 304 19.10 -15.21 -18.21
C LEU A 304 17.87 -14.52 -18.80
N ILE A 305 17.87 -14.22 -20.11
CA ILE A 305 16.71 -13.61 -20.79
C ILE A 305 15.51 -14.55 -20.81
N ALA A 306 15.76 -15.85 -21.05
CA ALA A 306 14.69 -16.86 -21.06
C ALA A 306 14.19 -17.14 -19.63
N ASP A 307 15.10 -17.15 -18.65
CA ASP A 307 14.75 -17.32 -17.23
C ASP A 307 13.94 -16.12 -16.71
N TYR A 308 14.30 -14.90 -17.11
CA TYR A 308 13.52 -13.70 -16.80
C TYR A 308 12.09 -13.76 -17.39
N ALA A 309 11.93 -14.23 -18.62
CA ALA A 309 10.61 -14.43 -19.22
C ALA A 309 9.78 -15.51 -18.49
N SER A 310 10.42 -16.56 -17.96
CA SER A 310 9.79 -17.57 -17.11
C SER A 310 9.35 -16.97 -15.75
N TYR A 311 10.23 -16.18 -15.12
CA TYR A 311 9.96 -15.45 -13.90
C TYR A 311 8.76 -14.50 -14.04
N MET A 312 8.68 -13.73 -15.13
CA MET A 312 7.55 -12.83 -15.39
C MET A 312 6.21 -13.56 -15.54
N ARG A 313 6.20 -14.80 -16.06
CA ARG A 313 4.98 -15.62 -16.12
C ARG A 313 4.54 -16.07 -14.73
N LYS A 314 5.48 -16.40 -13.86
CA LYS A 314 5.21 -16.78 -12.47
C LYS A 314 4.75 -15.60 -11.62
N TYR A 315 5.29 -14.40 -11.88
CA TYR A 315 4.77 -13.16 -11.30
C TYR A 315 3.29 -12.96 -11.65
N ALA A 316 2.91 -13.09 -12.92
CA ALA A 316 1.53 -12.93 -13.35
C ALA A 316 0.58 -13.98 -12.72
N ASP A 317 1.04 -15.23 -12.57
CA ASP A 317 0.26 -16.30 -11.92
C ASP A 317 0.11 -16.07 -10.41
N PHE A 318 1.19 -15.65 -9.73
CA PHE A 318 1.16 -15.23 -8.33
C PHE A 318 0.20 -14.05 -8.14
N ALA A 319 0.36 -12.96 -8.89
CA ALA A 319 -0.44 -11.74 -8.76
C ALA A 319 -1.94 -12.04 -8.88
N LYS A 320 -2.32 -12.82 -9.91
CA LYS A 320 -3.71 -13.22 -10.13
C LYS A 320 -4.30 -14.04 -8.98
N LYS A 321 -3.52 -14.96 -8.39
CA LYS A 321 -3.96 -15.76 -7.24
C LYS A 321 -4.05 -14.92 -5.97
N PHE A 322 -3.22 -13.88 -5.87
CA PHE A 322 -3.15 -13.01 -4.71
C PHE A 322 -4.21 -11.90 -4.70
N GLU A 323 -4.59 -11.38 -5.87
CA GLU A 323 -5.67 -10.40 -6.04
C GLU A 323 -6.98 -10.85 -5.39
N GLN A 324 -7.27 -12.15 -5.41
CA GLN A 324 -8.47 -12.72 -4.80
C GLN A 324 -8.53 -12.54 -3.27
N TRP A 325 -7.36 -12.34 -2.64
CA TRP A 325 -7.24 -12.17 -1.19
C TRP A 325 -7.13 -10.72 -0.74
N GLU A 326 -7.09 -9.76 -1.67
CA GLU A 326 -6.97 -8.33 -1.37
C GLU A 326 -8.09 -7.84 -0.43
N ASN A 327 -9.28 -8.45 -0.55
CA ASN A 327 -10.50 -8.05 0.14
C ASN A 327 -11.05 -9.10 1.11
N GLU A 328 -10.31 -10.19 1.34
CA GLU A 328 -10.69 -11.26 2.26
C GLU A 328 -10.02 -11.08 3.63
N ASP A 329 -10.77 -11.27 4.71
CA ASP A 329 -10.21 -11.32 6.06
C ASP A 329 -9.53 -12.67 6.28
N LEU A 330 -8.29 -12.65 6.78
CA LEU A 330 -7.61 -13.87 7.23
C LEU A 330 -8.18 -14.31 8.58
N ASN A 331 -8.48 -15.60 8.70
CA ASN A 331 -8.71 -16.22 10.00
C ASN A 331 -7.38 -16.45 10.75
N ASP A 332 -7.46 -16.89 12.01
CA ASP A 332 -6.27 -17.06 12.86
C ASP A 332 -5.27 -18.09 12.30
N ASP A 333 -5.76 -19.18 11.68
CA ASP A 333 -4.92 -20.22 11.07
C ASP A 333 -4.21 -19.71 9.80
N GLU A 334 -4.89 -18.88 9.01
CA GLU A 334 -4.35 -18.24 7.81
C GLU A 334 -3.32 -17.17 8.15
N LEU A 335 -3.56 -16.38 9.20
CA LEU A 335 -2.58 -15.42 9.69
C LEU A 335 -1.32 -16.12 10.22
N ALA A 336 -1.48 -17.24 10.94
CA ALA A 336 -0.35 -18.06 11.38
C ALA A 336 0.42 -18.62 10.17
N TYR A 337 -0.29 -19.18 9.19
CA TYR A 337 0.33 -19.72 7.98
C TYR A 337 1.05 -18.63 7.16
N TYR A 338 0.47 -17.44 7.06
CA TYR A 338 1.09 -16.27 6.46
C TYR A 338 2.42 -15.91 7.14
N ILE A 339 2.46 -15.86 8.47
CA ILE A 339 3.68 -15.54 9.23
C ILE A 339 4.75 -16.62 9.00
N GLU A 340 4.37 -17.90 8.93
CA GLU A 340 5.30 -18.99 8.63
C GLU A 340 5.89 -18.88 7.22
N VAL A 341 5.05 -18.63 6.22
CA VAL A 341 5.46 -18.43 4.82
C VAL A 341 6.41 -17.25 4.72
N GLN A 342 6.09 -16.14 5.38
CA GLN A 342 6.96 -14.96 5.42
C GLN A 342 8.31 -15.24 6.09
N THR A 343 8.33 -16.06 7.14
CA THR A 343 9.57 -16.48 7.80
C THR A 343 10.45 -17.30 6.85
N ARG A 344 9.86 -18.26 6.11
CA ARG A 344 10.58 -19.07 5.12
C ARG A 344 11.09 -18.21 3.96
N VAL A 345 10.25 -17.33 3.42
CA VAL A 345 10.64 -16.41 2.34
C VAL A 345 11.79 -15.50 2.78
N ASN A 346 11.71 -14.90 3.97
CA ASN A 346 12.80 -14.08 4.50
C ASN A 346 14.10 -14.87 4.64
N GLN A 347 14.04 -16.13 5.10
CA GLN A 347 15.22 -16.98 5.18
C GLN A 347 15.82 -17.26 3.78
N LYS A 348 14.98 -17.60 2.79
CA LYS A 348 15.41 -17.84 1.40
C LYS A 348 16.08 -16.62 0.77
N LEU A 349 15.50 -15.44 0.99
CA LEU A 349 16.06 -14.17 0.50
C LEU A 349 17.36 -13.79 1.20
N LEU A 350 17.49 -14.10 2.51
CA LEU A 350 18.76 -13.94 3.22
C LEU A 350 19.83 -14.86 2.63
N ASP A 351 19.54 -16.13 2.35
CA ASP A 351 20.57 -17.06 1.86
C ASP A 351 21.20 -16.61 0.52
N VAL A 352 20.42 -16.01 -0.38
CA VAL A 352 20.90 -15.39 -1.63
C VAL A 352 21.66 -14.08 -1.41
N THR A 353 21.35 -13.36 -0.34
CA THR A 353 22.00 -12.08 -0.01
C THR A 353 23.35 -12.27 0.70
N TYR A 354 23.63 -13.46 1.25
CA TYR A 354 24.83 -13.76 2.05
C TYR A 354 25.79 -14.79 1.41
N ASN A 355 25.41 -15.44 0.31
CA ASN A 355 26.31 -16.19 -0.59
C ASN A 355 26.74 -15.30 -1.77
#